data_AF-A0A8T4YZS4-F1
#
_entry.id   AF-A0A8T4YZS4-F1
#
_cell.length_a   1.000
_cell.length_b   1.000
_cell.length_c   1.000
_cell.angle_alpha   90.00
_cell.angle_beta   90.00
_cell.angle_gamma   90.00
#
_symmetry.space_group_name_H-M   'P 1'
#
loop_
_entity.id
_entity.type
_entity.pdbx_description
1 polymer ?
#
loop_
_entity_poly.entity_id
_entity_poly.type
_entity_poly.pdbx_seq_one_letter_code
_entity_poly.pdbx_strand_id
1 'polypeptide(L)'
;MVVHDLDFPVYSRRTCLRRIFWLAYYLLFGWSRRLRNRIPAWFLHEKYYYALALARIDKILEVKALFGLTEEAQEHFPDLRSRLEGMGFEVRDHYHSEGPSELGRGRWDPPLPPLPKDYATYDRRYTLLGERQLPAEGSIVAWHIDHPMNLHDYLDFIERCKQEGRM
;
A
#
# COMPACT_ATOMS: atom_id res chain seq x y z
N MET A 1 -23.75 -9.86 15.54
CA MET A 1 -24.50 -9.28 14.40
C MET A 1 -24.04 -7.84 14.25
N VAL A 2 -23.30 -7.54 13.19
CA VAL A 2 -22.77 -6.20 12.92
C VAL A 2 -23.48 -5.70 11.67
N VAL A 3 -24.15 -4.55 11.81
CA VAL A 3 -24.73 -3.82 10.70
C VAL A 3 -23.67 -2.80 10.27
N HIS A 4 -23.10 -3.02 9.09
CA HIS A 4 -22.22 -2.05 8.46
C HIS A 4 -23.09 -1.09 7.65
N ASP A 5 -23.33 0.08 8.23
CA ASP A 5 -24.00 1.17 7.53
C ASP A 5 -22.98 1.89 6.63
N LEU A 6 -23.25 1.89 5.32
CA LEU A 6 -22.45 2.57 4.31
C LEU A 6 -23.22 3.78 3.78
N ASP A 7 -23.54 4.70 4.68
CA ASP A 7 -24.13 5.97 4.30
C ASP A 7 -23.06 6.82 3.59
N PHE A 8 -23.30 7.10 2.31
CA PHE A 8 -22.54 7.95 1.37
C PHE A 8 -21.36 7.30 0.62
N PRO A 9 -21.60 6.42 -0.37
CA PRO A 9 -20.60 6.10 -1.41
C PRO A 9 -20.31 7.30 -2.35
N VAL A 10 -21.07 8.40 -2.23
CA VAL A 10 -20.98 9.56 -3.12
C VAL A 10 -20.38 10.74 -2.37
N TYR A 11 -19.17 11.12 -2.79
CA TYR A 11 -18.55 12.37 -2.37
C TYR A 11 -19.52 13.55 -2.60
N SER A 12 -19.80 14.33 -1.55
CA SER A 12 -20.51 15.60 -1.70
C SER A 12 -19.75 16.55 -2.63
N ARG A 13 -20.43 17.48 -3.32
CA ARG A 13 -19.78 18.51 -4.15
C ARG A 13 -18.66 19.25 -3.40
N ARG A 14 -18.90 19.58 -2.13
CA ARG A 14 -17.94 20.27 -1.27
C ARG A 14 -16.69 19.42 -1.00
N THR A 15 -16.87 18.12 -0.74
CA THR A 15 -15.74 17.20 -0.53
C THR A 15 -14.99 16.92 -1.83
N CYS A 16 -15.68 16.80 -2.97
CA CYS A 16 -15.05 16.70 -4.29
C CYS A 16 -14.19 17.92 -4.60
N LEU A 17 -14.74 19.13 -4.45
CA LEU A 17 -14.01 20.37 -4.72
C LEU A 17 -12.80 20.53 -3.81
N ARG A 18 -12.93 20.16 -2.52
CA ARG A 18 -11.80 20.15 -1.58
C ARG A 18 -10.72 19.16 -2.02
N ARG A 19 -11.09 17.94 -2.44
CA ARG A 19 -10.15 16.92 -2.93
C ARG A 19 -9.46 17.40 -4.22
N ILE A 20 -10.22 17.93 -5.19
CA ILE A 20 -9.70 18.49 -6.45
C ILE A 20 -8.72 19.63 -6.17
N PHE A 21 -9.06 20.56 -5.27
CA PHE A 21 -8.15 21.65 -4.89
C PHE A 21 -6.82 21.13 -4.37
N TRP A 22 -6.82 20.17 -3.44
CA TRP A 22 -5.58 19.64 -2.88
C TRP A 22 -4.80 18.76 -3.87
N LEU A 23 -5.48 18.06 -4.76
CA LEU A 23 -4.85 17.34 -5.88
C LEU A 23 -4.17 18.31 -6.85
N ALA A 24 -4.84 19.38 -7.25
CA ALA A 24 -4.28 20.42 -8.09
C ALA A 24 -3.10 21.13 -7.39
N TYR A 25 -3.24 21.42 -6.10
CA TYR A 25 -2.19 21.97 -5.27
C TYR A 25 -0.96 21.05 -5.24
N TYR A 26 -1.16 19.74 -5.03
CA TYR A 26 -0.07 18.77 -5.05
C TYR A 26 0.58 18.65 -6.43
N LEU A 27 -0.20 18.69 -7.52
CA LEU A 27 0.34 18.64 -8.88
C LEU A 27 1.24 19.86 -9.18
N LEU A 28 0.86 21.05 -8.73
CA LEU A 28 1.62 22.27 -8.96
C LEU A 28 2.82 22.44 -8.00
N PHE A 29 2.67 21.98 -6.76
CA PHE A 29 3.60 22.32 -5.66
C PHE A 29 4.19 21.12 -4.93
N GLY A 30 3.92 19.90 -5.39
CA GLY A 30 4.32 18.64 -4.74
C GLY A 30 5.82 18.41 -4.68
N TRP A 31 6.63 19.13 -5.44
CA TRP A 31 8.09 19.10 -5.36
C TRP A 31 8.64 19.83 -4.12
N SER A 32 7.88 20.75 -3.53
CA SER A 32 8.31 21.53 -2.36
C SER A 32 7.87 20.85 -1.05
N ARG A 33 8.82 20.38 -0.25
CA ARG A 33 8.55 19.78 1.09
C ARG A 33 7.70 20.70 1.98
N ARG A 34 8.01 22.00 1.98
CA ARG A 34 7.28 23.01 2.78
C ARG A 34 5.81 23.14 2.37
N LEU A 35 5.51 23.06 1.07
CA LEU A 35 4.15 23.18 0.57
C LEU A 35 3.38 21.87 0.72
N ARG A 36 4.02 20.72 0.52
CA ARG A 36 3.42 19.40 0.83
C ARG A 36 2.92 19.31 2.27
N ASN A 37 3.65 19.86 3.24
CA ASN A 37 3.23 19.89 4.64
C ASN A 37 1.97 20.72 4.91
N ARG A 38 1.47 21.50 3.94
CA ARG A 38 0.18 22.20 4.02
C ARG A 38 -1.00 21.35 3.57
N ILE A 39 -0.75 20.21 2.91
CA ILE A 39 -1.81 19.29 2.52
C ILE A 39 -2.49 18.78 3.80
N PRO A 40 -3.82 18.83 3.88
CA PRO A 40 -4.52 18.44 5.08
C PRO A 40 -4.23 16.99 5.46
N ALA A 41 -4.07 16.77 6.75
CA ALA A 41 -3.77 15.45 7.30
C ALA A 41 -4.76 14.37 6.84
N TRP A 42 -6.06 14.68 6.67
CA TRP A 42 -7.06 13.71 6.22
C TRP A 42 -6.75 13.07 4.85
N PHE A 43 -6.06 13.80 3.95
CA PHE A 43 -5.65 13.27 2.66
C PHE A 43 -4.55 12.21 2.79
N LEU A 44 -3.68 12.38 3.79
CA LEU A 44 -2.62 11.44 4.15
C LEU A 44 -3.16 10.26 4.98
N HIS A 45 -4.18 10.50 5.81
CA HIS A 45 -4.78 9.49 6.68
C HIS A 45 -5.47 8.36 5.90
N GLU A 46 -5.91 8.61 4.66
CA GLU A 46 -6.44 7.54 3.78
C GLU A 46 -5.42 6.40 3.63
N LYS A 47 -4.15 6.73 3.33
CA LYS A 47 -3.07 5.73 3.19
C LYS A 47 -2.73 5.05 4.51
N TYR A 48 -2.68 5.82 5.60
CA TYR A 48 -2.42 5.30 6.93
C TYR A 48 -3.47 4.28 7.38
N TYR A 49 -4.76 4.63 7.28
CA TYR A 49 -5.83 3.72 7.65
C TYR A 49 -5.92 2.52 6.71
N TYR A 50 -5.60 2.71 5.43
CA TYR A 50 -5.53 1.60 4.49
C TYR A 50 -4.39 0.62 4.84
N ALA A 51 -3.21 1.11 5.22
CA ALA A 51 -2.11 0.27 5.70
C ALA A 51 -2.54 -0.60 6.90
N LEU A 52 -3.21 0.02 7.89
CA LEU A 52 -3.72 -0.69 9.06
C LEU A 52 -4.86 -1.66 8.72
N ALA A 53 -5.69 -1.34 7.72
CA ALA A 53 -6.75 -2.23 7.25
C ALA A 53 -6.16 -3.46 6.56
N LEU A 54 -5.18 -3.29 5.67
CA LEU A 54 -4.45 -4.39 5.04
C LEU A 54 -3.78 -5.28 6.08
N ALA A 55 -3.03 -4.69 7.03
CA ALA A 55 -2.39 -5.46 8.10
C ALA A 55 -3.41 -6.29 8.93
N ARG A 56 -4.60 -5.73 9.20
CA ARG A 56 -5.66 -6.47 9.88
C ARG A 56 -6.22 -7.61 9.03
N ILE A 57 -6.43 -7.37 7.74
CA ILE A 57 -6.87 -8.40 6.79
C ILE A 57 -5.84 -9.52 6.72
N ASP A 58 -4.56 -9.19 6.56
CA ASP A 58 -3.46 -10.14 6.50
C ASP A 58 -3.39 -10.98 7.77
N LYS A 59 -3.61 -10.36 8.93
CA LYS A 59 -3.65 -11.09 10.20
C LYS A 59 -4.85 -12.04 10.29
N ILE A 60 -6.04 -11.61 9.87
CA ILE A 60 -7.26 -12.45 9.87
C ILE A 60 -7.11 -13.61 8.89
N LEU A 61 -6.47 -13.35 7.75
CA LEU A 61 -6.22 -14.33 6.71
C LEU A 61 -4.88 -15.06 6.89
N GLU A 62 -4.19 -14.88 8.01
CA GLU A 62 -2.90 -15.54 8.31
C GLU A 62 -1.86 -15.43 7.17
N VAL A 63 -1.87 -14.30 6.46
CA VAL A 63 -0.96 -14.00 5.36
C VAL A 63 0.43 -13.69 5.93
N LYS A 64 1.46 -14.34 5.39
CA LYS A 64 2.85 -13.98 5.68
C LYS A 64 3.21 -12.69 4.94
N ALA A 65 3.08 -11.56 5.62
CA ALA A 65 3.35 -10.22 5.07
C ALA A 65 4.49 -9.50 5.80
N LEU A 66 5.12 -8.57 5.09
CA LEU A 66 6.10 -7.63 5.62
C LEU A 66 5.78 -6.22 5.13
N PHE A 67 6.07 -5.20 5.94
CA PHE A 67 5.74 -3.81 5.63
C PHE A 67 6.99 -2.96 5.46
N GLY A 68 7.02 -2.17 4.40
CA GLY A 68 8.09 -1.20 4.13
C GLY A 68 7.64 0.22 4.44
N LEU A 69 8.38 0.93 5.28
CA LEU A 69 8.11 2.33 5.59
C LEU A 69 9.26 3.20 5.11
N THR A 70 8.93 4.27 4.38
CA THR A 70 9.93 5.30 4.04
C THR A 70 10.14 6.25 5.23
N GLU A 71 11.24 7.00 5.21
CA GLU A 71 11.51 8.04 6.21
C GLU A 71 10.33 9.03 6.33
N GLU A 72 9.77 9.46 5.20
CA GLU A 72 8.63 10.40 5.20
C GLU A 72 7.36 9.80 5.81
N ALA A 73 7.11 8.50 5.60
CA ALA A 73 5.99 7.81 6.21
C ALA A 73 6.16 7.75 7.75
N GLN A 74 7.38 7.51 8.22
CA GLN A 74 7.71 7.46 9.64
C GLN A 74 7.65 8.85 10.30
N GLU A 75 8.09 9.91 9.62
CA GLU A 75 7.95 11.29 10.10
C GLU A 75 6.48 11.71 10.24
N HIS A 76 5.63 11.35 9.28
CA HIS A 76 4.21 11.73 9.28
C HIS A 76 3.34 10.85 10.19
N PHE A 77 3.69 9.58 10.36
CA PHE A 77 2.94 8.60 11.15
C PHE A 77 3.88 7.85 12.10
N PRO A 78 4.37 8.52 13.16
CA PRO A 78 5.41 7.95 14.04
C PRO A 78 4.95 6.70 14.81
N ASP A 79 3.64 6.50 14.98
CA ASP A 79 3.09 5.32 15.65
C ASP A 79 2.88 4.12 14.71
N LEU A 80 2.92 4.31 13.39
CA LEU A 80 2.58 3.27 12.40
C LEU A 80 3.45 2.01 12.56
N ARG A 81 4.76 2.16 12.72
CA ARG A 81 5.70 1.05 12.94
C ARG A 81 5.28 0.21 14.14
N SER A 82 5.14 0.85 15.31
CA SER A 82 4.77 0.16 16.55
C SER A 82 3.42 -0.56 16.47
N ARG A 83 2.47 -0.04 15.69
CA ARG A 83 1.17 -0.70 15.47
C ARG A 83 1.29 -1.94 14.61
N LEU A 84 2.07 -1.89 13.53
CA LEU A 84 2.28 -3.02 12.62
C LEU A 84 3.06 -4.13 13.33
N GLU A 85 4.14 -3.78 14.04
CA GLU A 85 4.91 -4.71 14.88
C GLU A 85 4.05 -5.32 15.99
N GLY A 86 3.22 -4.50 16.66
CA GLY A 86 2.25 -4.97 17.66
C GLY A 86 1.17 -5.91 17.10
N MET A 87 0.94 -5.91 15.79
CA MET A 87 0.09 -6.90 15.12
C MET A 87 0.82 -8.21 14.81
N GLY A 88 2.15 -8.23 14.91
CA GLY A 88 3.02 -9.39 14.62
C GLY A 88 3.74 -9.31 13.28
N PHE A 89 3.71 -8.18 12.59
CA PHE A 89 4.37 -8.03 11.29
C PHE A 89 5.81 -7.53 11.42
N GLU A 90 6.66 -7.99 10.50
CA GLU A 90 7.98 -7.42 10.30
C GLU A 90 7.86 -6.08 9.56
N VAL A 91 8.53 -5.05 10.09
CA VAL A 91 8.56 -3.71 9.49
C VAL A 91 9.99 -3.32 9.16
N ARG A 92 10.23 -2.98 7.90
CA ARG A 92 11.55 -2.63 7.35
C ARG A 92 11.58 -1.20 6.83
N ASP A 93 12.76 -0.63 6.77
CA ASP A 93 12.95 0.66 6.11
C ASP A 93 12.95 0.46 4.59
N HIS A 94 12.26 1.36 3.89
CA HIS A 94 12.15 1.35 2.44
C HIS A 94 12.64 2.67 1.85
N TYR A 95 13.47 2.61 0.82
CA TYR A 95 13.98 3.81 0.15
C TYR A 95 14.19 3.57 -1.35
N HIS A 96 14.06 4.61 -2.14
CA HIS A 96 14.31 4.54 -3.58
C HIS A 96 15.79 4.85 -3.87
N SER A 97 16.45 3.98 -4.62
CA SER A 97 17.83 4.19 -5.10
C SER A 97 17.88 4.22 -6.63
N GLU A 98 18.85 4.94 -7.19
CA GLU A 98 19.18 4.87 -8.61
C GLU A 98 19.90 3.54 -8.90
N GLY A 99 19.13 2.48 -9.16
CA GLY A 99 19.64 1.14 -9.50
C GLY A 99 19.32 0.72 -10.94
N PRO A 100 19.90 -0.41 -11.42
CA PRO A 100 19.57 -0.97 -12.73
C PRO A 100 18.06 -1.18 -12.89
N SER A 101 17.51 -0.80 -14.04
CA SER A 101 16.06 -0.80 -14.31
C SER A 101 15.39 -2.18 -14.27
N GLU A 102 16.21 -3.23 -14.25
CA GLU A 102 15.85 -4.65 -14.27
C GLU A 102 15.44 -5.18 -12.89
N LEU A 103 15.93 -4.58 -11.79
CA LEU A 103 15.75 -5.10 -10.41
C LEU A 103 14.83 -4.24 -9.52
N GLY A 104 14.08 -3.32 -10.11
CA GLY A 104 13.30 -2.33 -9.37
C GLY A 104 14.17 -1.27 -8.68
N ARG A 105 13.55 -0.13 -8.34
CA ARG A 105 14.25 1.01 -7.70
C ARG A 105 14.16 1.01 -6.17
N GLY A 106 13.25 0.20 -5.61
CA GLY A 106 13.05 0.06 -4.18
C GLY A 106 14.17 -0.75 -3.52
N ARG A 107 14.69 -0.23 -2.42
CA ARG A 107 15.62 -0.90 -1.52
C ARG A 107 14.99 -1.04 -0.15
N TRP A 108 15.43 -2.06 0.55
CA TRP A 108 14.90 -2.47 1.83
C TRP A 108 16.06 -2.65 2.79
N ASP A 109 15.86 -2.26 4.04
CA ASP A 109 16.79 -2.56 5.12
C ASP A 109 16.03 -3.27 6.26
N PRO A 110 16.33 -4.55 6.55
CA PRO A 110 17.27 -5.43 5.83
C PRO A 110 16.85 -5.73 4.38
N PRO A 111 17.79 -6.05 3.47
CA PRO A 111 17.47 -6.31 2.06
C PRO A 111 16.54 -7.51 1.87
N LEU A 112 15.63 -7.39 0.91
CA LEU A 112 14.84 -8.52 0.41
C LEU A 112 15.67 -9.34 -0.59
N PRO A 113 15.35 -10.63 -0.78
CA PRO A 113 15.84 -11.40 -1.93
C PRO A 113 15.57 -10.65 -3.25
N PRO A 114 16.40 -10.83 -4.29
CA PRO A 114 16.18 -10.19 -5.59
C PRO A 114 14.78 -10.52 -6.11
N LEU A 115 13.98 -9.48 -6.32
CA LEU A 115 12.62 -9.60 -6.85
C LEU A 115 12.65 -9.37 -8.36
N PRO A 116 12.12 -10.32 -9.17
CA PRO A 116 11.82 -10.06 -10.57
C PRO A 116 10.95 -8.81 -10.73
N LYS A 117 11.16 -8.05 -11.82
CA LYS A 117 10.47 -6.77 -12.06
C LYS A 117 8.94 -6.90 -12.11
N ASP A 118 8.44 -8.01 -12.62
CA ASP A 118 7.02 -8.36 -12.64
C ASP A 118 6.47 -8.55 -11.22
N TYR A 119 7.25 -9.10 -10.30
CA TYR A 119 6.83 -9.26 -8.89
C TYR A 119 6.94 -7.96 -8.09
N ALA A 120 7.89 -7.08 -8.43
CA ALA A 120 7.97 -5.74 -7.87
C ALA A 120 6.82 -4.81 -8.30
N THR A 121 6.04 -5.18 -9.32
CA THR A 121 4.89 -4.41 -9.81
C THR A 121 3.63 -5.28 -9.92
N TYR A 122 3.56 -6.33 -9.09
CA TYR A 122 2.58 -7.41 -9.23
C TYR A 122 1.15 -6.89 -9.08
N ASP A 123 0.87 -6.07 -8.08
CA ASP A 123 -0.44 -5.43 -7.89
C ASP A 123 -0.93 -4.70 -9.15
N ARG A 124 -0.09 -3.92 -9.80
CA ARG A 124 -0.44 -3.20 -11.03
C ARG A 124 -0.75 -4.15 -12.18
N ARG A 125 0.02 -5.24 -12.30
CA ARG A 125 -0.19 -6.28 -13.34
C ARG A 125 -1.50 -7.02 -13.10
N TYR A 126 -1.76 -7.38 -11.85
CA TYR A 126 -2.97 -8.09 -11.44
C TYR A 126 -4.23 -7.23 -11.64
N THR A 127 -4.20 -5.97 -11.18
CA THR A 127 -5.39 -5.09 -11.17
C THR A 127 -5.62 -4.37 -12.50
N LEU A 128 -4.59 -3.73 -13.07
CA LEU A 128 -4.76 -2.88 -14.26
C LEU A 128 -4.56 -3.62 -15.59
N LEU A 129 -3.63 -4.59 -15.63
CA LEU A 129 -3.31 -5.31 -16.87
C LEU A 129 -4.08 -6.63 -16.99
N GLY A 130 -4.78 -7.06 -15.94
CA GLY A 130 -5.53 -8.31 -15.93
C GLY A 130 -4.66 -9.57 -15.97
N GLU A 131 -3.36 -9.44 -15.68
CA GLU A 131 -2.40 -10.54 -15.66
C GLU A 131 -2.51 -11.28 -14.31
N ARG A 132 -3.57 -12.09 -14.21
CA ARG A 132 -3.99 -12.78 -12.98
C ARG A 132 -3.26 -14.11 -12.72
N GLN A 133 -2.08 -14.32 -13.30
CA GLN A 133 -1.29 -15.51 -13.03
C GLN A 133 -0.76 -15.48 -11.59
N LEU A 134 -1.00 -16.54 -10.82
CA LEU A 134 -0.47 -16.64 -9.46
C LEU A 134 1.05 -16.83 -9.49
N PRO A 135 1.80 -16.21 -8.55
CA PRO A 135 3.23 -16.40 -8.45
C PRO A 135 3.58 -17.85 -8.09
N ALA A 136 4.84 -18.23 -8.30
CA ALA A 136 5.33 -19.52 -7.85
C ALA A 136 5.31 -19.60 -6.30
N GLU A 137 5.16 -20.81 -5.76
CA GLU A 137 5.16 -21.00 -4.30
C GLU A 137 6.44 -20.44 -3.65
N GLY A 138 6.28 -19.79 -2.49
CA GLY A 138 7.38 -19.16 -1.76
C GLY A 138 7.90 -17.86 -2.37
N SER A 139 7.31 -17.38 -3.47
CA SER A 139 7.68 -16.09 -4.07
C SER A 139 7.21 -14.92 -3.21
N ILE A 140 8.02 -13.86 -3.20
CA ILE A 140 7.63 -12.57 -2.63
C ILE A 140 7.07 -11.71 -3.78
N VAL A 141 5.92 -11.08 -3.55
CA VAL A 141 5.32 -10.13 -4.49
C VAL A 141 5.06 -8.80 -3.79
N ALA A 142 5.19 -7.70 -4.52
CA ALA A 142 4.89 -6.37 -4.00
C ALA A 142 3.42 -6.03 -4.21
N TRP A 143 2.74 -5.65 -3.12
CA TRP A 143 1.42 -5.03 -3.15
C TRP A 143 1.48 -3.64 -2.55
N HIS A 144 1.28 -2.60 -3.36
CA HIS A 144 1.51 -1.23 -2.90
C HIS A 144 0.30 -0.70 -2.13
N ILE A 145 0.56 -0.16 -0.94
CA ILE A 145 -0.42 0.51 -0.06
C ILE A 145 -0.95 1.81 -0.71
N ASP A 146 -0.27 2.33 -1.73
CA ASP A 146 -0.64 3.58 -2.39
C ASP A 146 -1.95 3.52 -3.19
N HIS A 147 -2.53 2.32 -3.36
CA HIS A 147 -3.69 2.09 -4.21
C HIS A 147 -4.86 1.44 -3.45
N PRO A 148 -5.58 2.17 -2.57
CA PRO A 148 -6.72 1.64 -1.83
C PRO A 148 -7.82 0.98 -2.68
N MET A 149 -7.97 1.44 -3.94
CA MET A 149 -8.94 0.91 -4.89
C MET A 149 -8.64 -0.55 -5.29
N ASN A 150 -7.40 -1.03 -5.09
CA ASN A 150 -7.00 -2.39 -5.43
C ASN A 150 -7.42 -3.41 -4.36
N LEU A 151 -8.10 -3.00 -3.28
CA LEU A 151 -8.46 -3.88 -2.17
C LEU A 151 -9.28 -5.10 -2.62
N HIS A 152 -10.21 -4.93 -3.55
CA HIS A 152 -11.01 -6.05 -4.03
C HIS A 152 -10.15 -7.10 -4.74
N ASP A 153 -9.28 -6.67 -5.63
CA ASP A 153 -8.36 -7.55 -6.35
C ASP A 153 -7.31 -8.18 -5.42
N TYR A 154 -6.93 -7.50 -4.34
CA TYR A 154 -6.07 -8.07 -3.30
C TYR A 154 -6.72 -9.27 -2.63
N LEU A 155 -7.99 -9.13 -2.24
CA LEU A 155 -8.74 -10.22 -1.61
C LEU A 155 -8.90 -11.41 -2.58
N ASP A 156 -9.25 -11.14 -3.84
CA ASP A 156 -9.29 -12.17 -4.90
C ASP A 156 -7.94 -12.90 -5.04
N PHE A 157 -6.83 -12.16 -5.06
CA PHE A 157 -5.49 -12.74 -5.11
C PHE A 157 -5.20 -13.66 -3.92
N ILE A 158 -5.43 -13.20 -2.68
CA ILE A 158 -5.16 -13.98 -1.46
C ILE A 158 -6.03 -15.25 -1.42
N GLU A 159 -7.31 -15.13 -1.75
CA GLU A 159 -8.23 -16.26 -1.80
C GLU A 159 -7.76 -17.33 -2.80
N ARG A 160 -7.35 -16.92 -4.00
CA ARG A 160 -6.83 -17.83 -5.02
C ARG A 160 -5.52 -18.50 -4.59
N CYS A 161 -4.60 -17.74 -3.97
CA CYS A 161 -3.37 -18.30 -3.42
C CYS A 161 -3.64 -19.39 -2.37
N LYS A 162 -4.61 -19.17 -1.47
CA LYS A 162 -5.01 -20.17 -0.48
C LYS A 162 -5.66 -21.41 -1.09
N GLN A 163 -6.56 -21.23 -2.05
CA GLN A 163 -7.23 -22.34 -2.74
C GLN A 163 -6.24 -23.24 -3.49
N GLU A 164 -5.20 -22.67 -4.07
CA GLU A 164 -4.14 -23.41 -4.78
C GLU A 164 -3.00 -23.88 -3.87
N GLY A 165 -3.07 -23.67 -2.55
CA GLY A 165 -2.05 -24.10 -1.60
C GLY A 165 -0.70 -23.39 -1.76
N ARG A 166 -0.70 -22.16 -2.29
CA ARG A 166 0.51 -21.36 -2.55
C ARG A 166 0.86 -20.36 -1.43
N MET A 167 0.09 -20.37 -0.34
CA MET A 167 0.23 -19.49 0.82
C MET A 167 -0.08 -20.24 2.11
#